data_AF-A0A1B6I678-F1
#
_entry.id   AF-A0A1B6I678-F1
#
_cell.length_a   1.000
_cell.length_b   1.000
_cell.length_c   1.000
_cell.angle_alpha   90.00
_cell.angle_beta   90.00
_cell.angle_gamma   90.00
#
_symmetry.space_group_name_H-M   'P 1'
#
loop_
_entity.id
_entity.type
_entity.pdbx_description
1 polymer ?
#
loop_
_entity_poly.entity_id
_entity_poly.type
_entity_poly.pdbx_seq_one_letter_code
_entity_poly.pdbx_strand_id
1 'polypeptide(L)'
;MCFAKKQMKMCSDKNMCFLEILLQDPPKKPNLPTLSDVQWMNVIYLSVNFHPFERLPYECTNKIIINVGDFEQVIQLDLSNIVESKVDWNEKLSLFERMMILKALKEEKLVFAITEYVKSQLGKAFVESPLVSLPLLYQDTTNVTPLVFVLSTGSDPVGGFLRFAADTGNRDRIQSISLGQGQGPIAEKMIDSGKKRGDWVFLQNCHLASSWMLDMERIILHIQENPRDVHTDFRLFLSSMPSNRFPVSVLQNSVKVTNEPPKGLRANLKRAFNEITEDFFEDHALYGKWRKMIFGLC
;
A
#
# COMPACT_ATOMS: atom_id res chain seq x y z
N MET A 1 -37.03 -3.55 -18.22
CA MET A 1 -37.45 -3.28 -19.62
C MET A 1 -37.64 -1.78 -19.92
N CYS A 2 -36.79 -0.85 -19.42
CA CYS A 2 -36.97 0.58 -19.71
C CYS A 2 -35.72 1.48 -19.78
N PHE A 3 -34.48 0.96 -19.84
CA PHE A 3 -33.28 1.82 -19.95
C PHE A 3 -32.46 1.67 -21.24
N ALA A 4 -32.81 0.74 -22.13
CA ALA A 4 -31.99 0.43 -23.33
C ALA A 4 -32.40 1.17 -24.62
N LYS A 5 -33.36 2.11 -24.58
CA LYS A 5 -33.97 2.67 -25.81
C LYS A 5 -33.35 3.98 -26.35
N LYS A 6 -32.22 4.46 -25.81
CA LYS A 6 -31.73 5.82 -26.16
C LYS A 6 -30.37 5.92 -26.82
N GLN A 7 -29.90 4.89 -27.52
CA GLN A 7 -28.83 5.01 -28.51
C GLN A 7 -29.09 4.09 -29.71
N MET A 8 -30.05 4.47 -30.56
CA MET A 8 -30.14 3.97 -31.93
C MET A 8 -30.02 5.16 -32.87
N LYS A 9 -28.81 5.41 -33.37
CA LYS A 9 -28.62 6.21 -34.57
C LYS A 9 -27.43 5.69 -35.38
N MET A 10 -27.77 4.90 -36.39
CA MET A 10 -27.10 4.66 -37.68
C MET A 10 -25.58 4.46 -37.71
N CYS A 11 -25.15 3.20 -37.78
CA CYS A 11 -24.00 2.77 -38.58
C CYS A 11 -24.18 1.29 -39.01
N SER A 12 -24.00 0.98 -40.29
CA SER A 12 -24.29 -0.35 -40.86
C SER A 12 -23.10 -1.31 -40.75
N ASP A 13 -22.78 -1.75 -39.52
CA ASP A 13 -21.75 -2.77 -39.30
C ASP A 13 -22.36 -4.11 -38.89
N LYS A 14 -21.89 -5.20 -39.53
CA LYS A 14 -22.26 -6.58 -39.20
C LYS A 14 -22.03 -6.93 -37.72
N ASN A 15 -21.15 -6.18 -37.05
CA ASN A 15 -20.81 -6.32 -35.62
C ASN A 15 -21.95 -5.86 -34.69
N MET A 16 -22.83 -4.96 -35.15
CA MET A 16 -23.96 -4.52 -34.34
C MET A 16 -25.04 -5.61 -34.22
N CYS A 17 -25.14 -6.47 -35.24
CA CYS A 17 -26.10 -7.58 -35.27
C CYS A 17 -25.82 -8.62 -34.17
N PHE A 18 -24.55 -8.87 -33.83
CA PHE A 18 -24.20 -9.84 -32.78
C PHE A 18 -24.51 -9.32 -31.36
N LEU A 19 -24.25 -8.04 -31.11
CA LEU A 19 -24.61 -7.37 -29.86
C LEU A 19 -26.13 -7.25 -29.69
N GLU A 20 -26.87 -7.00 -30.78
CA GLU A 20 -28.34 -7.02 -30.80
C GLU A 20 -28.90 -8.42 -30.47
N ILE A 21 -28.27 -9.50 -30.95
CA ILE A 21 -28.67 -10.88 -30.65
C ILE A 21 -28.46 -11.22 -29.16
N LEU A 22 -27.32 -10.86 -28.56
CA LEU A 22 -27.05 -11.11 -27.14
C LEU A 22 -28.00 -10.34 -26.20
N LEU A 23 -28.48 -9.16 -26.63
CA LEU A 23 -29.46 -8.37 -25.89
C LEU A 23 -30.90 -8.89 -26.05
N GLN A 24 -31.19 -9.63 -27.12
CA GLN A 24 -32.52 -10.20 -27.39
C GLN A 24 -32.69 -11.62 -26.82
N ASP A 25 -31.63 -12.45 -26.83
CA ASP A 25 -31.61 -13.78 -26.23
C ASP A 25 -30.22 -14.06 -25.59
N PRO A 26 -30.01 -13.67 -24.32
CA PRO A 26 -28.73 -13.88 -23.67
C PRO A 26 -28.48 -15.38 -23.46
N PRO A 27 -27.21 -15.84 -23.59
CA PRO A 27 -26.90 -17.24 -23.37
C PRO A 27 -27.38 -17.68 -21.98
N LYS A 28 -27.91 -18.89 -21.90
CA LYS A 28 -28.35 -19.47 -20.63
C LYS A 28 -27.13 -19.86 -19.81
N LYS A 29 -27.21 -19.58 -18.50
CA LYS A 29 -26.16 -19.97 -17.55
C LYS A 29 -25.90 -21.48 -17.65
N PRO A 30 -24.64 -21.91 -17.83
CA PRO A 30 -24.29 -23.33 -17.75
C PRO A 30 -24.67 -23.92 -16.40
N ASN A 31 -25.11 -25.18 -16.39
CA ASN A 31 -25.43 -25.90 -15.15
C ASN A 31 -24.16 -26.39 -14.44
N LEU A 32 -23.39 -25.44 -13.88
CA LEU A 32 -22.13 -25.69 -13.17
C LEU A 32 -22.21 -25.10 -11.75
N PRO A 33 -22.08 -25.92 -10.68
CA PRO A 33 -22.13 -25.44 -9.30
C PRO A 33 -21.01 -24.45 -8.94
N THR A 34 -19.86 -24.55 -9.61
CA THR A 34 -18.67 -23.71 -9.39
C THR A 34 -18.79 -22.31 -10.02
N LEU A 35 -19.77 -22.12 -10.91
CA LEU A 35 -20.07 -20.83 -11.52
C LEU A 35 -21.24 -20.18 -10.78
N SER A 36 -20.96 -19.19 -9.96
CA SER A 36 -22.00 -18.43 -9.26
C SER A 36 -22.82 -17.56 -10.22
N ASP A 37 -24.01 -17.14 -9.80
CA ASP A 37 -24.84 -16.21 -10.59
C ASP A 37 -24.15 -14.86 -10.79
N VAL A 38 -23.39 -14.41 -9.79
CA VAL A 38 -22.60 -13.16 -9.87
C VAL A 38 -21.51 -13.26 -10.93
N GLN A 39 -20.75 -14.35 -10.94
CA GLN A 39 -19.73 -14.59 -11.96
C GLN A 39 -20.35 -14.67 -13.37
N TRP A 40 -21.51 -15.34 -13.50
CA TRP A 40 -22.22 -15.38 -14.78
C TRP A 40 -22.69 -14.00 -15.24
N MET A 41 -23.28 -13.19 -14.35
CA MET A 41 -23.67 -11.82 -14.67
C MET A 41 -22.46 -10.99 -15.11
N ASN A 42 -21.30 -11.15 -14.47
CA ASN A 42 -20.07 -10.47 -14.87
C ASN A 42 -19.61 -10.91 -16.27
N VAL A 43 -19.68 -12.21 -16.60
CA VAL A 43 -19.36 -12.74 -17.93
C VAL A 43 -20.26 -12.15 -19.00
N ILE A 44 -21.58 -12.12 -18.78
CA ILE A 44 -22.55 -11.52 -19.71
C ILE A 44 -22.31 -10.01 -19.85
N TYR A 45 -22.05 -9.32 -18.73
CA TYR A 45 -21.74 -7.90 -18.76
C TYR A 45 -20.52 -7.62 -19.63
N LEU A 46 -19.44 -8.41 -19.47
CA LEU A 46 -18.25 -8.27 -20.31
C LEU A 46 -18.57 -8.52 -21.79
N SER A 47 -19.29 -9.58 -22.12
CA SER A 47 -19.56 -9.95 -23.51
C SER A 47 -20.46 -8.95 -24.24
N VAL A 48 -21.38 -8.29 -23.53
CA VAL A 48 -22.29 -7.29 -24.11
C VAL A 48 -21.65 -5.92 -24.25
N ASN A 49 -20.81 -5.50 -23.29
CA ASN A 49 -20.29 -4.14 -23.27
C ASN A 49 -18.91 -4.02 -23.94
N PHE A 50 -18.19 -5.14 -24.13
CA PHE A 50 -16.84 -5.13 -24.65
C PHE A 50 -16.67 -6.21 -25.74
N HIS A 51 -16.51 -5.75 -26.98
CA HIS A 51 -16.38 -6.60 -28.18
C HIS A 51 -15.35 -7.74 -28.04
N PRO A 52 -14.15 -7.54 -27.43
CA PRO A 52 -13.18 -8.64 -27.28
C PRO A 52 -13.71 -9.84 -26.49
N PHE A 53 -14.73 -9.67 -25.65
CA PHE A 53 -15.28 -10.70 -24.76
C PHE A 53 -16.56 -11.36 -25.27
N GLU A 54 -16.99 -11.08 -26.51
CA GLU A 54 -18.23 -11.61 -27.10
C GLU A 54 -18.35 -13.16 -26.99
N ARG A 55 -17.22 -13.88 -27.03
CA ARG A 55 -17.14 -15.34 -26.95
C ARG A 55 -17.04 -15.88 -25.53
N LEU A 56 -16.82 -15.02 -24.53
CA LEU A 56 -16.58 -15.43 -23.15
C LEU A 56 -17.72 -16.31 -22.57
N PRO A 57 -19.02 -16.04 -22.80
CA PRO A 57 -20.10 -16.88 -22.26
C PRO A 57 -20.10 -18.32 -22.78
N TYR A 58 -19.52 -18.54 -23.97
CA TYR A 58 -19.45 -19.86 -24.61
C TYR A 58 -18.15 -20.60 -24.30
N GLU A 59 -17.12 -19.86 -23.87
CA GLU A 59 -15.78 -20.38 -23.62
C GLU A 59 -15.44 -20.48 -22.12
N CYS A 60 -16.18 -19.81 -21.24
CA CYS A 60 -15.87 -19.77 -19.79
C CYS A 60 -15.96 -21.14 -19.10
N THR A 61 -16.63 -22.12 -19.71
CA THR A 61 -16.69 -23.51 -19.23
C THR A 61 -15.46 -24.33 -19.63
N ASN A 62 -14.72 -23.89 -20.65
CA ASN A 62 -13.45 -24.47 -21.07
C ASN A 62 -12.33 -23.97 -20.17
N LYS A 63 -11.20 -24.67 -20.17
CA LYS A 63 -10.01 -24.24 -19.46
C LYS A 63 -9.45 -22.97 -20.12
N ILE A 64 -9.44 -21.87 -19.39
CA ILE A 64 -8.87 -20.58 -19.81
C ILE A 64 -7.57 -20.36 -19.04
N ILE A 65 -6.49 -19.99 -19.73
CA ILE A 65 -5.21 -19.63 -19.10
C ILE A 65 -5.00 -18.13 -19.31
N ILE A 66 -4.79 -17.40 -18.22
CA ILE A 66 -4.55 -15.95 -18.25
C ILE A 66 -3.17 -15.63 -17.69
N ASN A 67 -2.38 -14.91 -18.49
CA ASN A 67 -1.04 -14.48 -18.15
C ASN A 67 -0.98 -12.95 -18.02
N VAL A 68 -0.46 -12.48 -16.88
CA VAL A 68 -0.19 -11.06 -16.61
C VAL A 68 1.20 -10.96 -16.00
N GLY A 69 2.17 -10.47 -16.79
CA GLY A 69 3.59 -10.49 -16.38
C GLY A 69 4.05 -11.92 -16.07
N ASP A 70 4.62 -12.14 -14.89
CA ASP A 70 5.08 -13.46 -14.43
C ASP A 70 3.94 -14.29 -13.76
N PHE A 71 2.73 -13.74 -13.65
CA PHE A 71 1.59 -14.40 -13.04
C PHE A 71 0.74 -15.14 -14.08
N GLU A 72 0.63 -16.45 -13.91
CA GLU A 72 -0.26 -17.32 -14.68
C GLU A 72 -1.40 -17.82 -13.79
N GLN A 73 -2.63 -17.76 -14.31
CA GLN A 73 -3.80 -18.34 -13.67
C GLN A 73 -4.58 -19.22 -14.63
N VAL A 74 -4.75 -20.48 -14.25
CA VAL A 74 -5.65 -21.42 -14.92
C VAL A 74 -7.05 -21.30 -14.32
N ILE A 75 -8.03 -20.94 -15.14
CA ILE A 75 -9.44 -20.85 -14.79
C ILE A 75 -10.11 -22.11 -15.33
N GLN A 76 -10.50 -23.00 -14.42
CA GLN A 76 -11.24 -24.20 -14.74
C GLN A 76 -12.46 -24.25 -13.82
N LEU A 77 -13.64 -23.99 -14.39
CA LEU A 77 -14.90 -24.03 -13.65
C LEU A 77 -15.39 -25.47 -13.51
N ASP A 78 -15.27 -26.27 -14.57
CA ASP A 78 -15.59 -27.70 -14.54
C ASP A 78 -14.30 -28.51 -14.52
N LEU A 79 -14.02 -29.17 -13.39
CA LEU A 79 -12.83 -30.02 -13.22
C LEU A 79 -12.83 -31.24 -14.13
N SER A 80 -14.01 -31.68 -14.58
CA SER A 80 -14.14 -32.80 -15.52
C SER A 80 -13.89 -32.37 -16.97
N ASN A 81 -14.06 -31.07 -17.27
CA ASN A 81 -13.78 -30.52 -18.58
C ASN A 81 -12.30 -30.15 -18.70
N ILE A 82 -11.55 -30.95 -19.45
CA ILE A 82 -10.14 -30.70 -19.76
C ILE A 82 -9.93 -29.97 -21.10
N VAL A 83 -11.01 -29.63 -21.80
CA VAL A 83 -10.93 -28.95 -23.09
C VAL A 83 -10.43 -27.52 -22.89
N GLU A 84 -9.37 -27.16 -23.60
CA GLU A 84 -8.85 -25.80 -23.60
C GLU A 84 -9.74 -24.87 -24.42
N SER A 85 -9.81 -23.60 -24.01
CA SER A 85 -10.58 -22.60 -24.75
C SER A 85 -10.08 -22.50 -26.19
N LYS A 86 -11.00 -22.39 -27.13
CA LYS A 86 -10.70 -22.19 -28.55
C LYS A 86 -10.17 -20.79 -28.85
N VAL A 87 -10.38 -19.86 -27.94
CA VAL A 87 -9.92 -18.47 -28.05
C VAL A 87 -8.61 -18.35 -27.29
N ASP A 88 -7.55 -17.91 -27.97
CA ASP A 88 -6.33 -17.47 -27.30
C ASP A 88 -6.59 -16.11 -26.65
N TRP A 89 -6.99 -16.14 -25.39
CA TRP A 89 -7.28 -14.93 -24.61
C TRP A 89 -6.02 -14.10 -24.32
N ASN A 90 -4.83 -14.71 -24.31
CA ASN A 90 -3.60 -13.96 -24.11
C ASN A 90 -3.22 -13.20 -25.38
N GLU A 91 -3.36 -13.80 -26.56
CA GLU A 91 -3.14 -13.09 -27.81
C GLU A 91 -4.21 -12.03 -28.06
N LYS A 92 -5.49 -12.35 -27.80
CA LYS A 92 -6.62 -11.48 -28.12
C LYS A 92 -6.74 -10.25 -27.21
N LEU A 93 -6.37 -10.37 -25.93
CA LEU A 93 -6.65 -9.34 -24.93
C LEU A 93 -5.38 -8.61 -24.47
N SER A 94 -5.54 -7.30 -24.25
CA SER A 94 -4.56 -6.51 -23.48
C SER A 94 -4.43 -7.01 -22.05
N LEU A 95 -3.33 -6.66 -21.37
CA LEU A 95 -3.10 -7.08 -19.98
C LEU A 95 -4.22 -6.60 -19.03
N PHE A 96 -4.82 -5.43 -19.27
CA PHE A 96 -5.94 -4.94 -18.47
C PHE A 96 -7.21 -5.76 -18.72
N GLU A 97 -7.52 -6.07 -19.98
CA GLU A 97 -8.67 -6.91 -20.34
C GLU A 97 -8.54 -8.34 -19.82
N ARG A 98 -7.32 -8.90 -19.79
CA ARG A 98 -7.03 -10.18 -19.13
C ARG A 98 -7.38 -10.14 -17.64
N MET A 99 -7.08 -9.05 -16.94
CA MET A 99 -7.51 -8.86 -15.55
C MET A 99 -9.03 -8.75 -15.40
N MET A 100 -9.77 -8.29 -16.41
CA MET A 100 -11.24 -8.27 -16.38
C MET A 100 -11.82 -9.69 -16.36
N ILE A 101 -11.21 -10.65 -17.08
CA ILE A 101 -11.57 -12.07 -16.98
C ILE A 101 -11.34 -12.58 -15.55
N LEU A 102 -10.19 -12.25 -14.95
CA LEU A 102 -9.90 -12.62 -13.57
C LEU A 102 -10.89 -11.98 -12.59
N LYS A 103 -11.23 -10.70 -12.75
CA LYS A 103 -12.27 -10.05 -11.92
C LYS A 103 -13.62 -10.75 -12.04
N ALA A 104 -13.99 -11.22 -13.23
CA ALA A 104 -15.27 -11.87 -13.47
C ALA A 104 -15.33 -13.30 -12.93
N LEU A 105 -14.23 -14.07 -13.02
CA LEU A 105 -14.23 -15.52 -12.77
C LEU A 105 -13.37 -15.98 -11.59
N LYS A 106 -12.34 -15.21 -11.19
CA LYS A 106 -11.35 -15.52 -10.13
C LYS A 106 -10.92 -14.26 -9.38
N GLU A 107 -11.89 -13.57 -8.79
CA GLU A 107 -11.67 -12.29 -8.11
C GLU A 107 -10.59 -12.37 -7.02
N GLU A 108 -10.50 -13.49 -6.32
CA GLU A 108 -9.49 -13.74 -5.27
C GLU A 108 -8.06 -13.73 -5.80
N LYS A 109 -7.88 -13.91 -7.12
CA LYS A 109 -6.57 -13.91 -7.79
C LYS A 109 -6.21 -12.56 -8.40
N LEU A 110 -7.16 -11.63 -8.44
CA LEU A 110 -6.99 -10.34 -9.10
C LEU A 110 -5.85 -9.51 -8.50
N VAL A 111 -5.64 -9.59 -7.18
CA VAL A 111 -4.57 -8.83 -6.51
C VAL A 111 -3.18 -9.20 -7.03
N PHE A 112 -2.94 -10.49 -7.32
CA PHE A 112 -1.66 -10.96 -7.89
C PHE A 112 -1.47 -10.44 -9.31
N ALA A 113 -2.52 -10.50 -10.13
CA ALA A 113 -2.48 -9.97 -11.50
C ALA A 113 -2.29 -8.45 -11.53
N ILE A 114 -2.96 -7.69 -10.64
CA ILE A 114 -2.76 -6.24 -10.51
C ILE A 114 -1.30 -5.95 -10.13
N THR A 115 -0.71 -6.74 -9.24
CA THR A 115 0.68 -6.56 -8.82
C THR A 115 1.62 -6.75 -10.00
N GLU A 116 1.46 -7.81 -10.78
CA GLU A 116 2.28 -8.02 -11.99
C GLU A 116 1.99 -7.02 -13.11
N TYR A 117 0.75 -6.54 -13.23
CA TYR A 117 0.39 -5.46 -14.15
C TYR A 117 1.13 -4.17 -13.80
N VAL A 118 1.09 -3.73 -12.54
CA VAL A 118 1.80 -2.53 -12.09
C VAL A 118 3.31 -2.71 -12.25
N LYS A 119 3.85 -3.89 -11.90
CA LYS A 119 5.26 -4.21 -12.07
C LYS A 119 5.71 -4.15 -13.53
N SER A 120 4.90 -4.65 -14.47
CA SER A 120 5.24 -4.64 -15.91
C SER A 120 5.06 -3.27 -16.57
N GLN A 121 4.09 -2.46 -16.11
CA GLN A 121 3.81 -1.14 -16.69
C GLN A 121 4.62 0.00 -16.06
N LEU A 122 4.79 0.00 -14.74
CA LEU A 122 5.46 1.09 -14.00
C LEU A 122 6.82 0.67 -13.44
N GLY A 123 7.07 -0.63 -13.31
CA GLY A 123 8.31 -1.17 -12.78
C GLY A 123 8.17 -1.70 -11.35
N LYS A 124 9.16 -2.53 -10.97
CA LYS A 124 9.18 -3.26 -9.70
C LYS A 124 9.14 -2.38 -8.45
N ALA A 125 9.68 -1.15 -8.53
CA ALA A 125 9.69 -0.20 -7.42
C ALA A 125 8.29 0.26 -6.97
N PHE A 126 7.26 0.09 -7.82
CA PHE A 126 5.87 0.47 -7.48
C PHE A 126 5.09 -0.63 -6.77
N VAL A 127 5.65 -1.84 -6.66
CA VAL A 127 5.02 -2.97 -5.97
C VAL A 127 5.85 -3.50 -4.81
N GLU A 128 7.14 -3.19 -4.77
CA GLU A 128 8.00 -3.47 -3.63
C GLU A 128 7.97 -2.29 -2.66
N SER A 129 7.71 -2.57 -1.37
CA SER A 129 7.89 -1.58 -0.33
C SER A 129 9.35 -1.13 -0.29
N PRO A 130 9.65 0.17 -0.44
CA PRO A 130 11.01 0.66 -0.31
C PRO A 130 11.50 0.42 1.11
N LEU A 131 12.80 0.16 1.25
CA LEU A 131 13.45 0.17 2.56
C LEU A 131 13.55 1.63 3.02
N VAL A 132 12.60 2.06 3.85
CA VAL A 132 12.63 3.41 4.44
C VAL A 132 13.43 3.35 5.73
N SER A 133 14.46 4.20 5.83
CA SER A 133 15.30 4.34 7.02
C SER A 133 15.26 5.78 7.53
N LEU A 134 15.47 5.96 8.85
CA LEU A 134 15.52 7.30 9.44
C LEU A 134 16.58 8.22 8.84
N PRO A 135 17.80 7.75 8.50
CA PRO A 135 18.80 8.59 7.83
C PRO A 135 18.30 9.17 6.49
N LEU A 136 17.55 8.39 5.71
CA LEU A 136 16.99 8.86 4.45
C LEU A 136 15.90 9.92 4.69
N LEU A 137 14.94 9.62 5.58
CA LEU A 137 13.87 10.54 5.92
C LEU A 137 14.39 11.86 6.51
N TYR A 138 15.45 11.80 7.30
CA TYR A 138 16.07 12.96 7.93
C TYR A 138 16.56 13.99 6.90
N GLN A 139 17.02 13.55 5.72
CA GLN A 139 17.47 14.46 4.65
C GLN A 139 16.33 15.32 4.09
N ASP A 140 15.10 14.81 4.14
CA ASP A 140 13.90 15.53 3.71
C ASP A 140 13.30 16.40 4.82
N THR A 141 13.85 16.34 6.05
CA THR A 141 13.43 17.17 7.18
C THR A 141 14.30 18.43 7.31
N THR A 142 13.73 19.47 7.91
CA THR A 142 14.43 20.72 8.19
C THR A 142 14.10 21.22 9.60
N ASN A 143 14.63 22.36 10.00
CA ASN A 143 14.22 23.03 11.23
C ASN A 143 12.76 23.51 11.23
N VAL A 144 12.09 23.51 10.07
CA VAL A 144 10.67 23.89 9.95
C VAL A 144 9.79 22.82 9.31
N THR A 145 10.36 21.73 8.84
CA THR A 145 9.66 20.59 8.23
C THR A 145 9.72 19.39 9.17
N PRO A 146 8.65 19.09 9.92
CA PRO A 146 8.63 17.98 10.88
C PRO A 146 8.66 16.61 10.20
N LEU A 147 8.98 15.58 10.98
CA LEU A 147 8.78 14.17 10.62
C LEU A 147 7.63 13.56 11.43
N VAL A 148 6.64 12.99 10.75
CA VAL A 148 5.48 12.32 11.34
C VAL A 148 5.60 10.81 11.17
N PHE A 149 5.72 10.10 12.29
CA PHE A 149 5.54 8.66 12.39
C PHE A 149 4.06 8.32 12.52
N VAL A 150 3.51 7.75 11.46
CA VAL A 150 2.17 7.15 11.48
C VAL A 150 2.29 5.74 12.07
N LEU A 151 1.77 5.58 13.28
CA LEU A 151 1.87 4.36 14.06
C LEU A 151 0.84 3.33 13.59
N SER A 152 1.30 2.10 13.38
CA SER A 152 0.46 0.91 13.33
C SER A 152 0.39 0.25 14.71
N THR A 153 -0.64 -0.54 14.96
CA THR A 153 -0.76 -1.32 16.21
C THR A 153 0.48 -2.19 16.43
N GLY A 154 1.13 -2.05 17.59
CA GLY A 154 2.33 -2.81 17.94
C GLY A 154 3.64 -2.29 17.32
N SER A 155 3.62 -1.15 16.63
CA SER A 155 4.83 -0.47 16.13
C SER A 155 5.21 0.70 17.04
N ASP A 156 6.51 0.80 17.38
CA ASP A 156 7.06 1.94 18.13
C ASP A 156 8.35 2.45 17.44
N PRO A 157 8.38 3.70 16.96
CA PRO A 157 9.55 4.29 16.32
C PRO A 157 10.64 4.73 17.31
N VAL A 158 10.37 4.77 18.63
CA VAL A 158 11.28 5.37 19.62
C VAL A 158 12.65 4.68 19.64
N GLY A 159 12.70 3.35 19.61
CA GLY A 159 13.96 2.61 19.61
C GLY A 159 14.86 2.96 18.41
N GLY A 160 14.28 2.96 17.21
CA GLY A 160 14.98 3.35 15.99
C GLY A 160 15.42 4.82 16.01
N PHE A 161 14.55 5.71 16.50
CA PHE A 161 14.84 7.13 16.66
C PHE A 161 16.02 7.40 17.60
N LEU A 162 16.04 6.77 18.78
CA LEU A 162 17.11 6.93 19.76
C LEU A 162 18.46 6.42 19.23
N ARG A 163 18.45 5.29 18.51
CA ARG A 163 19.64 4.77 17.84
C ARG A 163 20.15 5.77 16.80
N PHE A 164 19.28 6.27 15.94
CA PHE A 164 19.64 7.26 14.93
C PHE A 164 20.20 8.56 15.53
N ALA A 165 19.61 9.04 16.63
CA ALA A 165 20.12 10.22 17.31
C ALA A 165 21.49 9.96 17.97
N ALA A 166 21.75 8.74 18.46
CA ALA A 166 23.08 8.35 18.93
C ALA A 166 24.10 8.31 17.79
N ASP A 167 23.76 7.68 16.67
CA ASP A 167 24.62 7.54 15.50
C ASP A 167 24.98 8.90 14.87
N THR A 168 24.12 9.91 15.03
CA THR A 168 24.34 11.28 14.54
C THR A 168 24.91 12.24 15.59
N GLY A 169 25.21 11.76 16.81
CA GLY A 169 25.76 12.59 17.89
C GLY A 169 24.76 13.57 18.53
N ASN A 170 23.46 13.39 18.32
CA ASN A 170 22.39 14.24 18.85
C ASN A 170 21.71 13.68 20.11
N ARG A 171 22.18 12.55 20.64
CA ARG A 171 21.58 11.85 21.78
C ARG A 171 21.31 12.76 22.99
N ASP A 172 22.26 13.62 23.33
CA ASP A 172 22.19 14.49 24.51
C ASP A 172 21.31 15.74 24.29
N ARG A 173 20.85 15.97 23.05
CA ARG A 173 20.01 17.10 22.64
C ARG A 173 18.57 16.69 22.36
N ILE A 174 18.13 15.52 22.83
CA ILE A 174 16.75 15.06 22.65
C ILE A 174 15.90 15.50 23.85
N GLN A 175 14.77 16.13 23.57
CA GLN A 175 13.67 16.31 24.49
C GLN A 175 12.47 15.49 23.97
N SER A 176 11.88 14.64 24.81
CA SER A 176 10.81 13.75 24.38
C SER A 176 9.69 13.73 25.42
N ILE A 177 8.44 13.67 24.95
CA ILE A 177 7.25 13.57 25.79
C ILE A 177 6.18 12.72 25.12
N SER A 178 5.56 11.81 25.87
CA SER A 178 4.34 11.15 25.42
C SER A 178 3.14 12.02 25.77
N LEU A 179 2.40 12.42 24.75
CA LEU A 179 1.22 13.23 24.91
C LEU A 179 0.07 12.42 25.50
N GLY A 180 -0.68 13.09 26.36
CA GLY A 180 -1.89 12.61 27.02
C GLY A 180 -2.66 13.82 27.55
N GLN A 181 -3.68 13.59 28.36
CA GLN A 181 -4.46 14.69 28.93
C GLN A 181 -3.55 15.62 29.77
N GLY A 182 -3.58 16.91 29.48
CA GLY A 182 -2.84 17.94 30.23
C GLY A 182 -1.36 18.10 29.86
N GLN A 183 -0.81 17.34 28.91
CA GLN A 183 0.61 17.44 28.52
C GLN A 183 0.93 18.54 27.49
N GLY A 184 -0.10 19.13 26.87
CA GLY A 184 0.04 20.19 25.85
C GLY A 184 0.96 21.34 26.29
N PRO A 185 0.71 22.01 27.42
CA PRO A 185 1.56 23.11 27.89
C PRO A 185 3.03 22.73 28.16
N ILE A 186 3.31 21.46 28.45
CA ILE A 186 4.68 20.97 28.64
C ILE A 186 5.35 20.79 27.27
N ALA A 187 4.63 20.24 26.29
CA ALA A 187 5.08 20.14 24.91
C ALA A 187 5.35 21.52 24.27
N GLU A 188 4.53 22.53 24.56
CA GLU A 188 4.75 23.91 24.11
C GLU A 188 6.09 24.46 24.61
N LYS A 189 6.35 24.35 25.92
CA LYS A 189 7.61 24.79 26.53
C LYS A 189 8.82 24.04 25.98
N MET A 190 8.65 22.73 25.74
CA MET A 190 9.66 21.87 25.15
C MET A 190 10.02 22.33 23.72
N ILE A 191 9.00 22.61 22.89
CA ILE A 191 9.18 23.16 21.55
C ILE A 191 9.86 24.53 21.61
N ASP A 192 9.39 25.45 22.46
CA ASP A 192 9.97 26.79 22.57
C ASP A 192 11.42 26.81 23.03
N SER A 193 11.78 25.94 23.99
CA SER A 193 13.16 25.73 24.40
C SER A 193 14.00 25.12 23.28
N GLY A 194 13.48 24.06 22.64
CA GLY A 194 14.18 23.35 21.57
C GLY A 194 14.46 24.24 20.36
N LYS A 195 13.51 25.07 19.94
CA LYS A 195 13.68 26.03 18.83
C LYS A 195 14.82 27.02 19.07
N LYS A 196 15.08 27.39 20.32
CA LYS A 196 16.16 28.33 20.68
C LYS A 196 17.52 27.64 20.80
N ARG A 197 17.55 26.41 21.32
CA ARG A 197 18.78 25.64 21.59
C ARG A 197 19.21 24.72 20.44
N GLY A 198 18.34 24.53 19.44
CA GLY A 198 18.54 23.55 18.37
C GLY A 198 18.35 22.10 18.82
N ASP A 199 17.61 21.88 19.91
CA ASP A 199 17.36 20.52 20.41
C ASP A 199 16.37 19.78 19.51
N TRP A 200 16.42 18.45 19.52
CA TRP A 200 15.45 17.62 18.84
C TRP A 200 14.27 17.36 19.78
N VAL A 201 13.06 17.67 19.32
CA VAL A 201 11.84 17.48 20.11
C VAL A 201 11.03 16.33 19.54
N PHE A 202 10.71 15.34 20.36
CA PHE A 202 9.85 14.23 19.98
C PHE A 202 8.54 14.23 20.79
N LEU A 203 7.44 14.59 20.12
CA LEU A 203 6.10 14.46 20.67
C LEU A 203 5.52 13.10 20.29
N GLN A 204 5.38 12.23 21.28
CA GLN A 204 4.87 10.88 21.06
C GLN A 204 3.36 10.82 21.29
N ASN A 205 2.69 9.92 20.58
CA ASN A 205 1.28 9.59 20.80
C ASN A 205 0.31 10.79 20.71
N CYS A 206 0.51 11.68 19.73
CA CYS A 206 -0.27 12.92 19.59
C CYS A 206 -1.79 12.70 19.59
N HIS A 207 -2.28 11.61 19.00
CA HIS A 207 -3.69 11.17 19.05
C HIS A 207 -4.33 11.16 20.45
N LEU A 208 -3.54 10.91 21.51
CA LEU A 208 -4.03 10.91 22.89
C LEU A 208 -4.31 12.31 23.46
N ALA A 209 -3.73 13.37 22.86
CA ALA A 209 -3.97 14.77 23.24
C ALA A 209 -4.84 15.50 22.20
N SER A 210 -5.96 14.87 21.82
CA SER A 210 -6.88 15.40 20.79
C SER A 210 -7.29 16.87 20.98
N SER A 211 -7.49 17.33 22.22
CA SER A 211 -7.91 18.71 22.50
C SER A 211 -6.83 19.75 22.20
N TRP A 212 -5.56 19.34 22.19
CA TRP A 212 -4.40 20.21 21.98
C TRP A 212 -3.89 20.19 20.52
N MET A 213 -4.44 19.33 19.66
CA MET A 213 -4.00 19.21 18.27
C MET A 213 -4.11 20.51 17.48
N LEU A 214 -5.13 21.33 17.75
CA LEU A 214 -5.29 22.65 17.12
C LEU A 214 -4.23 23.64 17.58
N ASP A 215 -3.82 23.58 18.85
CA ASP A 215 -2.72 24.39 19.38
C ASP A 215 -1.38 23.96 18.77
N MET A 216 -1.14 22.66 18.71
CA MET A 216 0.01 22.06 18.04
C MET A 216 0.13 22.51 16.59
N GLU A 217 -0.98 22.48 15.83
CA GLU A 217 -1.04 22.98 14.45
C GLU A 217 -0.59 24.44 14.36
N ARG A 218 -1.17 25.31 15.19
CA ARG A 218 -0.82 26.74 15.22
C ARG A 218 0.67 26.95 15.52
N ILE A 219 1.24 26.18 16.44
CA ILE A 219 2.66 26.27 16.79
C ILE A 219 3.53 25.85 15.61
N ILE A 220 3.20 24.74 14.94
CA ILE A 220 3.96 24.23 13.79
C ILE A 220 3.88 25.20 12.61
N LEU A 221 2.70 25.75 12.31
CA LEU A 221 2.53 26.76 11.26
C LEU A 221 3.35 28.02 11.58
N HIS A 222 3.34 28.47 12.83
CA HIS A 222 4.14 29.63 13.24
C HIS A 222 5.66 29.39 13.05
N ILE A 223 6.15 28.18 13.33
CA ILE A 223 7.54 27.78 13.05
C ILE A 223 7.84 27.86 11.55
N GLN A 224 6.92 27.39 10.72
CA GLN A 224 7.06 27.38 9.26
C GLN A 224 7.05 28.78 8.65
N GLU A 225 6.22 29.68 9.19
CA GLU A 225 6.12 31.08 8.75
C GLU A 225 7.33 31.92 9.19
N ASN A 226 7.99 31.54 10.29
CA ASN A 226 9.08 32.32 10.91
C ASN A 226 10.39 31.52 11.02
N PRO A 227 10.95 31.01 9.89
CA PRO A 227 12.11 30.13 9.91
C PRO A 227 13.38 30.79 10.46
N ARG A 228 13.45 32.13 10.44
CA ARG A 228 14.59 32.91 10.96
C ARG A 228 14.69 32.87 12.49
N ASP A 229 13.58 32.60 13.17
CA ASP A 229 13.51 32.57 14.63
C ASP A 229 13.76 31.15 15.19
N VAL A 230 14.08 30.20 14.31
CA VAL A 230 14.23 28.78 14.64
C VAL A 230 15.67 28.35 14.38
N HIS A 231 16.34 27.84 15.41
CA HIS A 231 17.70 27.33 15.31
C HIS A 231 17.84 26.28 14.20
N THR A 232 18.91 26.35 13.41
CA THR A 232 19.12 25.52 12.21
C THR A 232 19.16 24.01 12.50
N ASP A 233 19.67 23.63 13.67
CA ASP A 233 19.75 22.23 14.12
C ASP A 233 18.45 21.68 14.72
N PHE A 234 17.48 22.55 15.04
CA PHE A 234 16.22 22.12 15.64
C PHE A 234 15.54 21.11 14.72
N ARG A 235 14.92 20.08 15.29
CA ARG A 235 14.12 19.11 14.54
C ARG A 235 12.91 18.72 15.36
N LEU A 236 11.75 18.64 14.70
CA LEU A 236 10.50 18.23 15.32
C LEU A 236 10.05 16.88 14.78
N PHE A 237 9.86 15.94 15.69
CA PHE A 237 9.37 14.59 15.42
C PHE A 237 8.02 14.41 16.11
N LEU A 238 7.06 13.80 15.42
CA LEU A 238 5.72 13.55 15.91
C LEU A 238 5.39 12.07 15.71
N SER A 239 4.74 11.42 16.68
CA SER A 239 4.16 10.10 16.46
C SER A 239 2.67 10.08 16.76
N SER A 240 1.88 9.42 15.91
CA SER A 240 0.44 9.30 16.12
C SER A 240 -0.14 8.08 15.42
N MET A 241 -1.11 7.42 16.06
CA MET A 241 -2.05 6.58 15.33
C MET A 241 -2.89 7.47 14.38
N PRO A 242 -3.41 6.92 13.27
CA PRO A 242 -4.38 7.61 12.43
C PRO A 242 -5.54 8.17 13.25
N SER A 243 -5.86 9.45 13.05
CA SER A 243 -6.94 10.14 13.76
C SER A 243 -7.57 11.18 12.86
N ASN A 244 -8.90 11.23 12.82
CA ASN A 244 -9.67 12.24 12.07
C ASN A 244 -9.50 13.66 12.63
N ARG A 245 -8.90 13.80 13.82
CA ARG A 245 -8.60 15.09 14.45
C ARG A 245 -7.18 15.57 14.17
N PHE A 246 -6.31 14.70 13.62
CA PHE A 246 -4.95 15.09 13.35
C PHE A 246 -4.94 16.19 12.28
N PRO A 247 -4.26 17.33 12.50
CA PRO A 247 -4.35 18.47 11.60
C PRO A 247 -3.84 18.15 10.20
N VAL A 248 -4.67 18.45 9.19
CA VAL A 248 -4.34 18.18 7.79
C VAL A 248 -3.14 19.02 7.33
N SER A 249 -3.05 20.28 7.78
CA SER A 249 -1.92 21.16 7.43
C SER A 249 -0.58 20.60 7.91
N VAL A 250 -0.53 20.07 9.13
CA VAL A 250 0.66 19.42 9.69
C VAL A 250 1.03 18.20 8.85
N LEU A 251 0.07 17.38 8.44
CA LEU A 251 0.35 16.22 7.57
C LEU A 251 0.85 16.62 6.18
N GLN A 252 0.28 17.68 5.59
CA GLN A 252 0.67 18.16 4.26
C GLN A 252 2.07 18.78 4.24
N ASN A 253 2.46 19.45 5.33
CA ASN A 253 3.72 20.19 5.44
C ASN A 253 4.80 19.43 6.25
N SER A 254 4.67 18.11 6.38
CA SER A 254 5.64 17.25 7.07
C SER A 254 6.08 16.09 6.19
N VAL A 255 7.28 15.58 6.46
CA VAL A 255 7.67 14.25 5.98
C VAL A 255 6.85 13.23 6.75
N LYS A 256 6.31 12.21 6.07
CA LYS A 256 5.52 11.15 6.72
C LYS A 256 6.09 9.77 6.45
N VAL A 257 6.08 8.94 7.48
CA VAL A 257 6.45 7.53 7.36
C VAL A 257 5.50 6.67 8.15
N THR A 258 5.10 5.52 7.58
CA THR A 258 4.38 4.48 8.30
C THR A 258 5.38 3.44 8.78
N ASN A 259 5.38 3.13 10.08
CA ASN A 259 6.15 2.01 10.62
C ASN A 259 5.29 0.74 10.58
N GLU A 260 5.03 0.22 9.38
CA GLU A 260 4.26 -1.02 9.22
C GLU A 260 5.15 -2.25 9.44
N PRO A 261 4.66 -3.30 10.14
CA PRO A 261 5.33 -4.58 10.17
C PRO A 261 5.52 -5.12 8.74
N PRO A 262 6.69 -5.72 8.40
CA PRO A 262 6.91 -6.31 7.11
C PRO A 262 5.86 -7.40 6.83
N LYS A 263 5.31 -7.40 5.62
CA LYS A 263 4.34 -8.42 5.18
C LYS A 263 5.10 -9.59 4.57
N GLY A 264 4.93 -10.78 5.15
CA GLY A 264 5.49 -12.03 4.66
C GLY A 264 6.85 -12.40 5.24
N LEU A 265 7.16 -13.70 5.18
CA LEU A 265 8.35 -14.30 5.81
C LEU A 265 9.66 -13.67 5.35
N ARG A 266 9.82 -13.45 4.04
CA ARG A 266 11.05 -12.86 3.47
C ARG A 266 11.30 -11.44 3.98
N ALA A 267 10.26 -10.62 4.10
CA ALA A 267 10.38 -9.24 4.56
C ALA A 267 10.68 -9.20 6.06
N ASN A 268 10.05 -10.09 6.85
CA ASN A 268 10.34 -10.27 8.27
C ASN A 268 11.79 -10.71 8.51
N LEU A 269 12.26 -11.72 7.78
CA LEU A 269 13.66 -12.16 7.82
C LEU A 269 14.60 -11.00 7.49
N LYS A 270 14.39 -10.28 6.38
CA LYS A 270 15.23 -9.12 6.03
C LYS A 270 15.27 -8.07 7.14
N ARG A 271 14.14 -7.76 7.78
CA ARG A 271 14.10 -6.81 8.89
C ARG A 271 14.89 -7.33 10.09
N ALA A 272 14.65 -8.57 10.51
CA ALA A 272 15.34 -9.17 11.65
C ALA A 272 16.86 -9.19 11.45
N PHE A 273 17.32 -9.55 10.24
CA PHE A 273 18.74 -9.52 9.90
C PHE A 273 19.34 -8.11 9.86
N ASN A 274 18.58 -7.08 9.47
CA ASN A 274 19.06 -5.69 9.50
C ASN A 274 19.19 -5.13 10.93
N GLU A 275 18.48 -5.69 11.91
CA GLU A 275 18.58 -5.29 13.31
C GLU A 275 19.81 -5.89 14.01
N ILE A 276 20.35 -6.98 13.45
CA ILE A 276 21.51 -7.70 13.96
C ILE A 276 22.80 -7.08 13.41
N THR A 277 23.79 -6.83 14.28
CA THR A 277 25.12 -6.36 13.85
C THR A 277 25.93 -7.49 13.21
N GLU A 278 26.80 -7.14 12.26
CA GLU A 278 27.67 -8.11 11.59
C GLU A 278 28.54 -8.87 12.59
N ASP A 279 29.17 -8.17 13.54
CA ASP A 279 29.98 -8.79 14.60
C ASP A 279 29.18 -9.80 15.43
N PHE A 280 27.92 -9.48 15.80
CA PHE A 280 27.09 -10.43 16.55
C PHE A 280 26.73 -11.66 15.71
N PHE A 281 26.52 -11.49 14.41
CA PHE A 281 26.15 -12.58 13.51
C PHE A 281 27.34 -13.47 13.12
N GLU A 282 28.52 -12.87 12.92
CA GLU A 282 29.70 -13.53 12.39
C GLU A 282 30.65 -14.01 13.50
N ASP A 283 30.88 -13.21 14.55
CA ASP A 283 31.85 -13.47 15.62
C ASP A 283 31.23 -14.17 16.84
N HIS A 284 30.88 -15.45 16.65
CA HIS A 284 30.45 -16.32 17.73
C HIS A 284 31.24 -17.63 17.74
N ALA A 285 31.60 -18.13 18.93
CA ALA A 285 32.36 -19.37 19.13
C ALA A 285 31.71 -20.64 18.54
N LEU A 286 30.44 -20.55 18.10
CA LEU A 286 29.67 -21.65 17.50
C LEU A 286 29.59 -21.55 15.97
N TYR A 287 30.21 -20.51 15.37
CA TYR A 287 30.33 -20.28 13.92
C TYR A 287 29.05 -20.60 13.14
N GLY A 288 29.08 -21.59 12.23
CA GLY A 288 27.93 -21.95 11.40
C GLY A 288 26.71 -22.46 12.17
N LYS A 289 26.87 -23.03 13.39
CA LYS A 289 25.72 -23.44 14.22
C LYS A 289 24.98 -22.21 14.76
N TRP A 290 25.72 -21.17 15.12
CA TRP A 290 25.15 -19.89 15.55
C TRP A 290 24.31 -19.25 14.44
N ARG A 291 24.86 -19.14 13.23
CA ARG A 291 24.14 -18.56 12.08
C ARG A 291 22.84 -19.31 11.77
N LYS A 292 22.87 -20.65 11.82
CA LYS A 292 21.67 -21.49 11.63
C LYS A 292 20.63 -21.26 12.74
N MET A 293 21.07 -21.13 13.98
CA MET A 293 20.19 -20.87 15.11
C MET A 293 19.56 -19.48 15.02
N ILE A 294 20.34 -18.44 14.71
CA ILE A 294 19.83 -17.09 14.48
C ILE A 294 18.84 -17.08 13.31
N PHE A 295 19.19 -17.70 12.18
CA PHE A 295 18.26 -17.82 11.06
C PHE A 295 16.96 -18.54 11.42
N GLY A 296 17.01 -19.53 12.31
CA GLY A 296 15.81 -20.24 12.80
C GLY A 296 15.00 -19.49 13.86
N LEU A 297 15.59 -18.48 14.52
CA LEU A 297 14.92 -17.62 15.48
C LEU A 297 14.24 -16.40 14.82
N CYS A 298 14.71 -15.99 13.65
CA CYS A 298 14.16 -14.90 12.84
C CYS A 298 12.96 -15.34 11.99
#